data_AF-A0A7S3KTK9-F1
#
_entry.id   AF-A0A7S3KTK9-F1
#
_cell.length_a   1.000
_cell.length_b   1.000
_cell.length_c   1.000
_cell.angle_alpha   90.00
_cell.angle_beta   90.00
_cell.angle_gamma   90.00
#
_symmetry.space_group_name_H-M   'P 1'
#
loop_
_entity.id
_entity.type
_entity.pdbx_description
1 polymer ?
#
loop_
_entity_poly.entity_id
_entity_poly.type
_entity_poly.pdbx_seq_one_letter_code
_entity_poly.pdbx_strand_id
1 'polypeptide(L)'
;MILIFEFVGTVVLTVFQRMTSGVVFLFAFWWIFALFHNLTGSHFNPAVTITCMLRRDKGKFNWPLGFAYIIVQFIGAFCGALLAFMWTQTGGNIVIVNIKYSFQAILSEIFASFLFIFMFLIQTEEKTRFSQDKAIWSFIVAATYGTCLAFNENVSGSLNPAFGLAVHLTMLMDHGHHFLKYSWIFIVFPFVGGIVALIVHEFIYKKTQDMVDDEYEVRRESMMAINTSDP
;
A
#
# COMPACT_ATOMS: atom_id res chain seq x y z
N MET A 1 -9.66 19.91 4.13
CA MET A 1 -10.65 18.83 3.87
C MET A 1 -9.96 17.54 3.41
N ILE A 2 -9.12 17.56 2.36
CA ILE A 2 -8.39 16.36 1.89
C ILE A 2 -7.61 15.64 3.02
N LEU A 3 -6.85 16.38 3.83
CA LEU A 3 -6.10 15.82 4.97
C LEU A 3 -7.00 15.14 6.03
N ILE A 4 -8.25 15.57 6.17
CA ILE A 4 -9.20 14.96 7.10
C ILE A 4 -9.60 13.58 6.59
N PHE A 5 -9.86 13.43 5.29
CA PHE A 5 -10.15 12.13 4.70
C PHE A 5 -8.94 11.20 4.75
N GLU A 6 -7.72 11.72 4.57
CA GLU A 6 -6.51 10.92 4.68
C GLU A 6 -6.30 10.42 6.13
N PHE A 7 -6.50 11.30 7.10
CA PHE A 7 -6.53 10.96 8.52
C PHE A 7 -7.58 9.88 8.83
N VAL A 8 -8.84 10.12 8.47
CA VAL A 8 -9.97 9.22 8.75
C VAL A 8 -9.76 7.86 8.09
N GLY A 9 -9.34 7.84 6.82
CA GLY A 9 -9.05 6.58 6.12
C GLY A 9 -7.91 5.80 6.79
N THR A 10 -6.88 6.49 7.30
CA THR A 10 -5.80 5.83 8.05
C THR A 10 -6.25 5.31 9.41
N VAL A 11 -7.11 6.05 10.14
CA VAL A 11 -7.75 5.57 11.38
C VAL A 11 -8.53 4.28 11.10
N VAL A 12 -9.42 4.30 10.10
CA VAL A 12 -10.30 3.18 9.78
C VAL A 12 -9.50 1.97 9.27
N LEU A 13 -8.51 2.18 8.40
CA LEU A 13 -7.59 1.12 7.97
C LEU A 13 -6.94 0.43 9.17
N THR A 14 -6.40 1.24 10.09
CA THR A 14 -5.69 0.72 11.27
C THR A 14 -6.62 -0.06 12.19
N VAL A 15 -7.83 0.43 12.43
CA VAL A 15 -8.85 -0.28 13.22
C VAL A 15 -9.17 -1.63 12.57
N PHE A 16 -9.47 -1.66 11.28
CA PHE A 16 -9.81 -2.91 10.59
C PHE A 16 -8.65 -3.91 10.58
N GLN A 17 -7.43 -3.45 10.30
CA GLN A 17 -6.25 -4.32 10.30
C GLN A 17 -5.98 -4.89 11.70
N ARG A 18 -6.28 -4.14 12.77
CA ARG A 18 -6.14 -4.61 14.15
C ARG A 18 -7.25 -5.56 14.59
N MET A 19 -8.47 -5.36 14.13
CA MET A 19 -9.65 -6.08 14.61
C MET A 19 -10.08 -7.25 13.72
N THR A 20 -9.56 -7.33 12.49
CA THR A 20 -10.00 -8.32 11.50
C THR A 20 -8.82 -8.88 10.71
N SER A 21 -9.01 -10.01 10.05
CA SER A 21 -8.02 -10.64 9.17
C SER A 21 -8.71 -11.34 8.00
N GLY A 22 -7.91 -11.86 7.06
CA GLY A 22 -8.40 -12.63 5.91
C GLY A 22 -9.44 -11.88 5.08
N VAL A 23 -10.53 -12.56 4.75
CA VAL A 23 -11.57 -12.04 3.86
C VAL A 23 -12.27 -10.80 4.42
N VAL A 24 -12.46 -10.71 5.74
CA VAL A 24 -13.13 -9.56 6.36
C VAL A 24 -12.29 -8.31 6.20
N PHE A 25 -10.99 -8.43 6.47
CA PHE A 25 -10.05 -7.33 6.29
C PHE A 25 -9.95 -6.91 4.81
N LEU A 26 -9.93 -7.87 3.88
CA LEU A 26 -9.94 -7.60 2.44
C LEU A 26 -11.12 -6.72 2.02
N PHE A 27 -12.35 -7.11 2.36
CA PHE A 27 -13.53 -6.32 2.00
C PHE A 27 -13.52 -4.95 2.67
N ALA A 28 -13.12 -4.88 3.93
CA ALA A 28 -13.01 -3.63 4.66
C ALA A 28 -12.00 -2.67 4.00
N PHE A 29 -10.81 -3.15 3.65
CA PHE A 29 -9.81 -2.35 2.96
C PHE A 29 -10.27 -1.95 1.55
N TRP A 30 -10.90 -2.86 0.82
CA TRP A 30 -11.46 -2.57 -0.50
C TRP A 30 -12.47 -1.42 -0.46
N TRP A 31 -13.43 -1.46 0.48
CA TRP A 31 -14.44 -0.42 0.61
C TRP A 31 -13.84 0.94 0.94
N ILE A 32 -12.96 1.02 1.95
CA ILE A 32 -12.35 2.31 2.30
C ILE A 32 -11.50 2.84 1.17
N PHE A 33 -10.75 1.96 0.49
CA PHE A 33 -9.91 2.36 -0.62
C PHE A 33 -10.76 2.92 -1.77
N ALA A 34 -11.81 2.21 -2.18
CA ALA A 34 -12.71 2.62 -3.27
C ALA A 34 -13.51 3.90 -2.97
N LEU A 35 -13.89 4.09 -1.70
CA LEU A 35 -14.62 5.27 -1.22
C LEU A 35 -13.73 6.53 -1.22
N PHE A 36 -12.51 6.41 -0.73
CA PHE A 36 -11.63 7.57 -0.49
C PHE A 36 -10.72 7.91 -1.67
N HIS A 37 -10.56 7.01 -2.64
CA HIS A 37 -9.54 7.19 -3.68
C HIS A 37 -9.73 8.47 -4.49
N ASN A 38 -10.98 8.79 -4.87
CA ASN A 38 -11.28 10.01 -5.63
C ASN A 38 -11.09 11.29 -4.81
N LEU A 39 -10.99 11.17 -3.47
CA LEU A 39 -10.84 12.31 -2.56
C LEU A 39 -9.36 12.58 -2.23
N THR A 40 -8.60 11.52 -1.94
CA THR A 40 -7.22 11.66 -1.43
C THR A 40 -6.17 10.83 -2.18
N GLY A 41 -6.60 9.90 -3.05
CA GLY A 41 -5.73 8.85 -3.61
C GLY A 41 -5.67 7.58 -2.75
N SER A 42 -6.24 7.60 -1.54
CA SER A 42 -6.23 6.47 -0.59
C SER A 42 -4.81 5.97 -0.26
N HIS A 43 -3.88 6.88 0.05
CA HIS A 43 -2.50 6.44 0.34
C HIS A 43 -2.44 5.68 1.66
N PHE A 44 -2.98 6.28 2.74
CA PHE A 44 -3.06 5.78 4.12
C PHE A 44 -1.75 5.22 4.70
N ASN A 45 -0.64 5.50 4.03
CA ASN A 45 0.64 4.83 4.21
C ASN A 45 1.75 5.79 3.79
N PRO A 46 2.69 6.13 4.70
CA PRO A 46 3.82 7.00 4.36
C PRO A 46 4.69 6.47 3.21
N ALA A 47 4.89 5.15 3.12
CA ALA A 47 5.68 4.55 2.04
C ALA A 47 5.00 4.70 0.67
N VAL A 48 3.67 4.54 0.61
CA VAL A 48 2.88 4.84 -0.59
C VAL A 48 3.00 6.32 -0.94
N THR A 49 2.84 7.20 0.05
CA THR A 49 2.89 8.65 -0.16
C THR A 49 4.22 9.13 -0.71
N ILE A 50 5.35 8.68 -0.13
CA ILE A 50 6.69 8.99 -0.66
C ILE A 50 6.86 8.44 -2.08
N THR A 51 6.39 7.22 -2.33
CA THR A 51 6.46 6.62 -3.67
C THR A 51 5.67 7.46 -4.69
N CYS A 52 4.47 7.92 -4.34
CA CYS A 52 3.68 8.84 -5.17
C CYS A 52 4.36 10.20 -5.37
N MET A 53 5.03 10.76 -4.35
CA MET A 53 5.80 12.01 -4.47
C MET A 53 6.98 11.90 -5.43
N LEU A 54 7.58 10.71 -5.51
CA LEU A 54 8.74 10.40 -6.37
C LEU A 54 8.34 9.90 -7.77
N ARG A 55 7.06 9.60 -7.99
CA ARG A 55 6.51 9.17 -9.27
C ARG A 55 6.79 10.22 -10.37
N ARG A 56 7.02 9.75 -11.60
CA ARG A 56 7.42 10.62 -12.73
C ARG A 56 6.24 11.05 -13.61
N ASP A 57 5.03 10.99 -13.10
CA ASP A 57 3.82 11.33 -13.83
C ASP A 57 3.74 12.83 -14.19
N LYS A 58 3.02 13.13 -15.28
CA LYS A 58 2.86 14.51 -15.79
C LYS A 58 2.05 15.42 -14.85
N GLY A 59 1.41 14.86 -13.81
CA GLY A 59 0.62 15.54 -12.79
C GLY A 59 1.21 15.47 -11.37
N LYS A 60 2.55 15.65 -11.26
CA LYS A 60 3.35 15.52 -10.03
C LYS A 60 2.56 15.82 -8.75
N PHE A 61 2.48 14.82 -7.89
CA PHE A 61 1.87 14.97 -6.57
C PHE A 61 2.58 16.07 -5.76
N ASN A 62 1.79 16.96 -5.16
CA ASN A 62 2.30 18.13 -4.44
C ASN A 62 3.10 17.69 -3.20
N TRP A 63 4.39 18.06 -3.14
CA TRP A 63 5.29 17.64 -2.07
C TRP A 63 4.90 18.14 -0.68
N PRO A 64 4.60 19.45 -0.47
CA PRO A 64 4.01 19.93 0.77
C PRO A 64 2.77 19.15 1.21
N LEU A 65 1.87 18.83 0.29
CA LEU A 65 0.70 18.02 0.59
C LEU A 65 1.09 16.60 1.00
N GLY A 66 2.08 15.99 0.35
CA GLY A 66 2.60 14.67 0.70
C GLY A 66 3.22 14.61 2.09
N PHE A 67 3.98 15.62 2.50
CA PHE A 67 4.46 15.71 3.88
C PHE A 67 3.32 15.87 4.88
N ALA A 68 2.30 16.67 4.54
CA ALA A 68 1.10 16.80 5.38
C ALA A 68 0.32 15.49 5.48
N TYR A 69 0.23 14.69 4.40
CA TYR A 69 -0.34 13.34 4.38
C TYR A 69 0.39 12.44 5.37
N ILE A 70 1.72 12.39 5.32
CA ILE A 70 2.53 11.55 6.22
C ILE A 70 2.24 11.88 7.68
N ILE A 71 2.17 13.17 8.03
CA ILE A 71 1.86 13.61 9.40
C ILE A 71 0.48 13.08 9.83
N VAL A 72 -0.57 13.31 9.03
CA VAL A 72 -1.92 12.88 9.40
C VAL A 72 -2.10 11.36 9.35
N GLN A 73 -1.31 10.66 8.55
CA GLN A 73 -1.26 9.19 8.54
C GLN A 73 -0.69 8.65 9.86
N PHE A 74 0.42 9.19 10.36
CA PHE A 74 0.96 8.78 11.66
C PHE A 74 -0.01 9.06 12.81
N ILE A 75 -0.63 10.25 12.84
CA ILE A 75 -1.62 10.59 13.86
C ILE A 75 -2.85 9.67 13.74
N GLY A 76 -3.35 9.47 12.51
CA GLY A 76 -4.51 8.62 12.24
C GLY A 76 -4.28 7.17 12.62
N ALA A 77 -3.11 6.61 12.27
CA ALA A 77 -2.75 5.26 12.65
C ALA A 77 -2.67 5.11 14.18
N PHE A 78 -2.07 6.08 14.88
CA PHE A 78 -2.03 6.05 16.35
C PHE A 78 -3.43 6.09 16.96
N CYS A 79 -4.30 7.00 16.50
CA CYS A 79 -5.70 7.06 16.94
C CYS A 79 -6.45 5.75 16.66
N GLY A 80 -6.30 5.17 15.46
CA GLY A 80 -6.94 3.91 15.11
C GLY A 80 -6.44 2.72 15.94
N ALA A 81 -5.13 2.65 16.20
CA ALA A 81 -4.56 1.63 17.06
C ALA A 81 -5.05 1.77 18.51
N LEU A 82 -5.15 3.00 19.02
CA LEU A 82 -5.68 3.26 20.35
C LEU A 82 -7.17 2.90 20.47
N LEU A 83 -7.98 3.23 19.46
CA LEU A 83 -9.39 2.83 19.42
C LEU A 83 -9.55 1.31 19.42
N ALA A 84 -8.76 0.60 18.61
CA ALA A 84 -8.75 -0.87 18.62
C ALA A 84 -8.34 -1.42 19.99
N PHE A 85 -7.35 -0.81 20.64
CA PHE A 85 -6.94 -1.14 22.00
C PHE A 85 -8.06 -0.95 23.02
N MET A 86 -8.74 0.20 23.01
CA MET A 86 -9.87 0.45 23.91
C MET A 86 -11.03 -0.53 23.71
N TRP A 87 -11.27 -0.98 22.47
CA TRP A 87 -12.35 -1.91 22.16
C TRP A 87 -12.02 -3.35 22.58
N THR A 88 -10.78 -3.78 22.34
CA THR A 88 -10.36 -5.18 22.53
C THR A 88 -9.67 -5.43 23.87
N GLN A 89 -9.28 -4.38 24.60
CA GLN A 89 -8.47 -4.38 25.82
C GLN A 89 -7.07 -5.03 25.69
N THR A 90 -6.74 -5.57 24.52
CA THR A 90 -5.46 -6.23 24.19
C THR A 90 -4.79 -5.59 22.97
N GLY A 91 -5.49 -4.68 22.30
CA GLY A 91 -5.05 -4.08 21.05
C GLY A 91 -5.49 -4.80 19.78
N GLY A 92 -5.85 -6.08 19.83
CA GLY A 92 -6.15 -6.89 18.63
C GLY A 92 -4.88 -7.50 18.01
N ASN A 93 -4.90 -7.81 16.70
CA ASN A 93 -3.86 -8.57 15.97
C ASN A 93 -2.43 -7.99 16.16
N ILE A 94 -1.62 -8.67 16.97
CA ILE A 94 -0.32 -8.18 17.47
C ILE A 94 0.77 -8.39 16.42
N VAL A 95 1.55 -7.34 16.17
CA VAL A 95 2.85 -7.42 15.51
C VAL A 95 3.88 -7.98 16.49
N ILE A 96 4.07 -9.31 16.53
CA ILE A 96 5.07 -9.93 17.41
C ILE A 96 6.38 -10.11 16.64
N VAL A 97 7.42 -9.38 17.03
CA VAL A 97 8.78 -9.71 16.60
C VAL A 97 9.38 -10.73 17.55
N ASN A 98 9.38 -11.99 17.13
CA ASN A 98 10.30 -12.95 17.72
C ASN A 98 11.72 -12.59 17.27
N ILE A 99 12.59 -12.32 18.24
CA ILE A 99 13.99 -11.88 18.07
C ILE A 99 14.77 -12.76 17.08
N LYS A 100 14.43 -14.05 16.99
CA LYS A 100 15.07 -15.01 16.08
C LYS A 100 14.89 -14.66 14.60
N TYR A 101 13.87 -13.85 14.26
CA TYR A 101 13.44 -13.62 12.89
C TYR A 101 13.61 -12.18 12.40
N SER A 102 14.44 -11.35 13.05
CA SER A 102 14.60 -9.95 12.65
C SER A 102 15.04 -9.78 11.19
N PHE A 103 15.95 -10.63 10.69
CA PHE A 103 16.35 -10.57 9.28
C PHE A 103 15.23 -10.97 8.32
N GLN A 104 14.46 -12.00 8.69
CA GLN A 104 13.30 -12.45 7.94
C GLN A 104 12.21 -11.36 7.92
N ALA A 105 11.98 -10.66 9.03
CA ALA A 105 11.06 -9.52 9.10
C ALA A 105 11.49 -8.38 8.17
N ILE A 106 12.80 -8.08 8.09
CA ILE A 106 13.34 -7.10 7.14
C ILE A 106 13.03 -7.51 5.69
N LEU A 107 13.38 -8.74 5.31
CA LEU A 107 13.12 -9.24 3.96
C LEU A 107 11.63 -9.25 3.64
N SER A 108 10.79 -9.65 4.60
CA SER A 108 9.34 -9.63 4.47
C SER A 108 8.78 -8.23 4.26
N GLU A 109 9.22 -7.23 5.05
CA GLU A 109 8.75 -5.86 4.91
C GLU A 109 9.15 -5.28 3.55
N ILE A 110 10.38 -5.52 3.10
CA ILE A 110 10.82 -5.07 1.78
C ILE A 110 9.96 -5.71 0.69
N PHE A 111 9.83 -7.04 0.69
CA PHE A 111 9.18 -7.78 -0.38
C PHE A 111 7.66 -7.53 -0.43
N ALA A 112 6.99 -7.56 0.71
CA ALA A 112 5.55 -7.32 0.81
C ALA A 112 5.19 -5.87 0.47
N SER A 113 5.95 -4.88 0.98
CA SER A 113 5.74 -3.49 0.57
C SER A 113 6.06 -3.25 -0.89
N PHE A 114 7.09 -3.91 -1.43
CA PHE A 114 7.38 -3.88 -2.86
C PHE A 114 6.16 -4.36 -3.67
N LEU A 115 5.66 -5.56 -3.41
CA LEU A 115 4.53 -6.11 -4.18
C LEU A 115 3.27 -5.25 -4.05
N PHE A 116 2.94 -4.83 -2.84
CA PHE A 116 1.79 -3.97 -2.60
C PHE A 116 1.90 -2.62 -3.33
N ILE A 117 3.01 -1.91 -3.16
CA ILE A 117 3.19 -0.57 -3.75
C ILE A 117 3.32 -0.68 -5.27
N PHE A 118 3.97 -1.72 -5.78
CA PHE A 118 4.05 -1.98 -7.22
C PHE A 118 2.66 -2.16 -7.82
N MET A 119 1.81 -2.98 -7.18
CA MET A 119 0.45 -3.17 -7.65
C MET A 119 -0.41 -1.91 -7.52
N PHE A 120 -0.24 -1.16 -6.42
CA PHE A 120 -0.85 0.15 -6.26
C PHE A 120 -0.48 1.10 -7.41
N LEU A 121 0.80 1.18 -7.79
CA LEU A 121 1.25 2.03 -8.89
C LEU A 121 0.61 1.63 -10.23
N ILE A 122 0.59 0.32 -10.53
CA ILE A 122 -0.05 -0.21 -11.75
C ILE A 122 -1.53 0.17 -11.80
N GLN A 123 -2.28 -0.08 -10.72
CA GLN A 123 -3.73 0.13 -10.72
C GLN A 123 -4.12 1.62 -10.66
N THR A 124 -3.26 2.47 -10.13
CA THR A 124 -3.52 3.92 -10.05
C THR A 124 -3.06 4.70 -11.29
N GLU A 125 -2.25 4.12 -12.19
CA GLU A 125 -2.06 4.72 -13.53
C GLU A 125 -3.18 4.32 -14.48
N GLU A 126 -3.70 5.29 -15.23
CA GLU A 126 -4.72 5.02 -16.25
C GLU A 126 -4.22 4.11 -17.37
N LYS A 127 -2.95 4.27 -17.76
CA LYS A 127 -2.34 3.49 -18.83
C LYS A 127 -2.13 2.03 -18.45
N THR A 128 -1.78 1.75 -17.20
CA THR A 128 -1.34 0.42 -16.77
C THR A 128 -2.38 -0.37 -15.99
N ARG A 129 -3.45 0.26 -15.51
CA ARG A 129 -4.47 -0.42 -14.72
C ARG A 129 -5.14 -1.52 -15.52
N PHE A 130 -5.51 -2.60 -14.84
CA PHE A 130 -6.06 -3.79 -15.50
C PHE A 130 -7.54 -3.62 -15.88
N SER A 131 -8.23 -2.68 -15.24
CA SER A 131 -9.63 -2.36 -15.52
C SER A 131 -9.87 -0.88 -15.31
N GLN A 132 -10.78 -0.30 -16.10
CA GLN A 132 -11.27 1.05 -15.88
C GLN A 132 -12.37 1.10 -14.82
N ASP A 133 -12.95 -0.04 -14.46
CA ASP A 133 -13.93 -0.13 -13.38
C ASP A 133 -13.23 0.05 -12.03
N LYS A 134 -13.61 1.14 -11.33
CA LYS A 134 -13.13 1.47 -9.99
C LYS A 134 -13.26 0.33 -9.01
N ALA A 135 -14.37 -0.40 -9.02
CA ALA A 135 -14.59 -1.52 -8.13
C ALA A 135 -13.53 -2.62 -8.34
N ILE A 136 -13.19 -2.91 -9.59
CA ILE A 136 -12.25 -3.98 -9.95
C ILE A 136 -10.81 -3.60 -9.58
N TRP A 137 -10.31 -2.45 -10.04
CA TRP A 137 -8.90 -2.13 -9.81
C TRP A 137 -8.62 -1.79 -8.34
N SER A 138 -9.59 -1.23 -7.60
CA SER A 138 -9.46 -1.07 -6.13
C SER A 138 -9.49 -2.40 -5.39
N PHE A 139 -10.27 -3.38 -5.86
CA PHE A 139 -10.29 -4.73 -5.28
C PHE A 139 -8.94 -5.39 -5.46
N ILE A 140 -8.31 -5.25 -6.62
CA ILE A 140 -6.97 -5.78 -6.88
C ILE A 140 -5.96 -5.20 -5.89
N VAL A 141 -5.95 -3.89 -5.66
CA VAL A 141 -5.06 -3.26 -4.66
C VAL A 141 -5.32 -3.82 -3.26
N ALA A 142 -6.59 -3.94 -2.86
CA ALA A 142 -6.95 -4.45 -1.55
C ALA A 142 -6.60 -5.93 -1.36
N ALA A 143 -6.83 -6.75 -2.39
CA ALA A 143 -6.44 -8.15 -2.44
C ALA A 143 -4.93 -8.31 -2.32
N THR A 144 -4.15 -7.51 -3.05
CA THR A 144 -2.69 -7.54 -2.93
C THR A 144 -2.24 -7.18 -1.51
N TYR A 145 -2.79 -6.14 -0.89
CA TYR A 145 -2.42 -5.77 0.49
C TYR A 145 -2.77 -6.88 1.47
N GLY A 146 -3.99 -7.45 1.38
CA GLY A 146 -4.42 -8.57 2.23
C GLY A 146 -3.54 -9.83 2.04
N THR A 147 -3.18 -10.17 0.81
CA THR A 147 -2.27 -11.29 0.51
C THR A 147 -0.86 -11.03 1.07
N CYS A 148 -0.36 -9.81 0.94
CA CYS A 148 0.98 -9.47 1.45
C CYS A 148 1.02 -9.46 2.99
N LEU A 149 -0.09 -9.10 3.65
CA LEU A 149 -0.23 -9.27 5.11
C LEU A 149 -0.25 -10.75 5.50
N ALA A 150 -1.06 -11.58 4.81
CA ALA A 150 -1.12 -13.02 5.05
C ALA A 150 0.24 -13.71 4.87
N PHE A 151 0.98 -13.32 3.83
CA PHE A 151 2.35 -13.77 3.59
C PHE A 151 3.30 -13.43 4.76
N ASN A 152 3.10 -12.28 5.40
CA ASN A 152 3.94 -11.80 6.49
C ASN A 152 3.48 -12.24 7.90
N GLU A 153 2.41 -13.03 8.05
CA GLU A 153 1.86 -13.39 9.37
C GLU A 153 2.91 -14.01 10.32
N ASN A 154 3.86 -14.79 9.78
CA ASN A 154 4.87 -15.50 10.57
C ASN A 154 5.99 -14.60 11.15
N VAL A 155 6.19 -13.41 10.60
CA VAL A 155 7.23 -12.45 11.02
C VAL A 155 6.67 -11.07 11.34
N SER A 156 5.33 -11.00 11.35
CA SER A 156 4.51 -9.81 11.48
C SER A 156 4.72 -8.77 10.38
N GLY A 157 3.77 -8.66 9.46
CA GLY A 157 3.79 -7.63 8.41
C GLY A 157 3.11 -6.34 8.82
N SER A 158 3.79 -5.21 8.65
CA SER A 158 3.19 -3.88 8.73
C SER A 158 2.90 -3.32 7.36
N LEU A 159 3.90 -3.36 6.46
CA LEU A 159 3.91 -2.79 5.10
C LEU A 159 3.67 -1.27 5.04
N ASN A 160 3.51 -0.64 6.21
CA ASN A 160 3.03 0.72 6.40
C ASN A 160 3.73 1.31 7.64
N PRO A 161 4.63 2.30 7.48
CA PRO A 161 5.36 2.91 8.59
C PRO A 161 4.48 3.51 9.68
N ALA A 162 3.34 4.11 9.31
CA ALA A 162 2.41 4.71 10.26
C ALA A 162 1.72 3.66 11.11
N PHE A 163 1.19 2.61 10.46
CA PHE A 163 0.58 1.48 11.14
C PHE A 163 1.58 0.78 12.06
N GLY A 164 2.78 0.48 11.56
CA GLY A 164 3.82 -0.23 12.28
C GLY A 164 4.19 0.50 13.57
N LEU A 165 4.48 1.79 13.49
CA LEU A 165 4.79 2.58 14.68
C LEU A 165 3.60 2.65 15.65
N ALA A 166 2.39 2.91 15.16
CA ALA A 166 1.19 3.03 15.99
C ALA A 166 0.91 1.76 16.82
N VAL A 167 1.07 0.60 16.20
CA VAL A 167 0.86 -0.70 16.84
C VAL A 167 1.92 -0.96 17.92
N HIS A 168 3.20 -0.64 17.67
CA HIS A 168 4.24 -0.76 18.69
C HIS A 168 4.07 0.23 19.85
N LEU A 169 3.58 1.45 19.57
CA LEU A 169 3.31 2.44 20.62
C LEU A 169 2.17 2.00 21.54
N THR A 170 1.10 1.42 20.99
CA THR A 170 -0.02 0.93 21.81
C THR A 170 0.34 -0.34 22.60
N MET A 171 1.28 -1.16 22.11
CA MET A 171 1.81 -2.29 22.90
C MET A 171 2.56 -1.88 24.17
N LEU A 172 3.07 -0.65 24.25
CA LEU A 172 3.68 -0.14 25.49
C LEU A 172 2.71 -0.18 26.67
N MET A 173 1.41 -0.05 26.39
CA MET A 173 0.36 0.03 27.41
C MET A 173 0.08 -1.30 28.09
N ASP A 174 0.41 -2.42 27.44
CA ASP A 174 0.03 -3.77 27.90
C ASP A 174 1.24 -4.71 28.05
N HIS A 175 2.31 -4.51 27.26
CA HIS A 175 3.44 -5.43 27.18
C HIS A 175 4.81 -4.78 27.50
N GLY A 176 4.86 -3.47 27.75
CA GLY A 176 6.06 -2.73 28.16
C GLY A 176 7.06 -2.39 27.03
N HIS A 177 8.20 -1.80 27.41
CA HIS A 177 9.11 -1.11 26.47
C HIS A 177 9.86 -2.00 25.47
N HIS A 178 9.95 -3.31 25.70
CA HIS A 178 10.75 -4.20 24.85
C HIS A 178 10.24 -4.28 23.40
N PHE A 179 8.95 -3.97 23.17
CA PHE A 179 8.33 -4.00 21.84
C PHE A 179 8.85 -2.89 20.92
N LEU A 180 9.31 -1.75 21.45
CA LEU A 180 9.88 -0.69 20.62
C LEU A 180 11.21 -1.08 19.96
N LYS A 181 11.93 -2.07 20.49
CA LYS A 181 13.27 -2.45 20.03
C LYS A 181 13.34 -2.74 18.53
N TYR A 182 12.29 -3.30 17.96
CA TYR A 182 12.23 -3.68 16.54
C TYR A 182 11.28 -2.83 15.69
N SER A 183 10.64 -1.82 16.30
CA SER A 183 9.70 -0.92 15.61
C SER A 183 10.30 -0.27 14.36
N TRP A 184 11.61 0.03 14.38
CA TRP A 184 12.33 0.65 13.26
C TRP A 184 12.28 -0.20 11.97
N ILE A 185 12.17 -1.53 12.07
CA ILE A 185 12.07 -2.42 10.90
C ILE A 185 10.84 -2.05 10.08
N PHE A 186 9.70 -1.91 10.75
CA PHE A 186 8.40 -1.60 10.16
C PHE A 186 8.25 -0.14 9.73
N ILE A 187 9.16 0.72 10.18
CA ILE A 187 9.21 2.13 9.76
C ILE A 187 10.07 2.25 8.52
N VAL A 188 11.28 1.66 8.52
CA VAL A 188 12.29 1.89 7.49
C VAL A 188 12.04 1.06 6.24
N PHE A 189 11.80 -0.25 6.39
CA PHE A 189 11.83 -1.17 5.25
C PHE A 189 10.64 -1.09 4.30
N PRO A 190 9.44 -0.65 4.71
CA PRO A 190 8.39 -0.34 3.75
C PRO A 190 8.80 0.74 2.74
N PHE A 191 9.59 1.74 3.14
CA PHE A 191 10.11 2.75 2.21
C PHE A 191 11.07 2.13 1.19
N VAL A 192 11.92 1.20 1.62
CA VAL A 192 12.82 0.48 0.71
C VAL A 192 12.01 -0.31 -0.32
N GLY A 193 11.00 -1.05 0.12
CA GLY A 193 10.07 -1.75 -0.77
C GLY A 193 9.39 -0.80 -1.77
N GLY A 194 8.92 0.36 -1.31
CA GLY A 194 8.30 1.38 -2.15
C GLY A 194 9.25 1.99 -3.20
N ILE A 195 10.49 2.28 -2.82
CA ILE A 195 11.52 2.77 -3.77
C ILE A 195 11.81 1.71 -4.84
N VAL A 196 11.96 0.44 -4.44
CA VAL A 196 12.18 -0.66 -5.40
C VAL A 196 10.97 -0.80 -6.33
N ALA A 197 9.74 -0.74 -5.78
CA ALA A 197 8.51 -0.80 -6.56
C ALA A 197 8.43 0.33 -7.60
N LEU A 198 8.77 1.55 -7.20
CA LEU A 198 8.82 2.70 -8.10
C LEU A 198 9.82 2.50 -9.23
N ILE A 199 11.03 2.02 -8.92
CA ILE A 199 12.06 1.77 -9.93
C ILE A 199 11.59 0.72 -10.93
N VAL A 200 11.09 -0.42 -10.45
CA VAL A 200 10.59 -1.49 -11.33
C VAL A 200 9.41 -0.99 -12.17
N HIS A 201 8.49 -0.24 -11.58
CA HIS A 201 7.33 0.31 -12.27
C HIS A 201 7.72 1.28 -13.38
N GLU A 202 8.53 2.31 -13.08
CA GLU A 202 8.84 3.38 -14.02
C GLU A 202 9.84 2.96 -15.10
N PHE A 203 10.84 2.13 -14.76
CA PHE A 203 11.94 1.82 -15.68
C PHE A 203 11.81 0.48 -16.38
N ILE A 204 11.08 -0.48 -15.79
CA ILE A 204 10.94 -1.82 -16.35
C ILE A 204 9.52 -2.01 -16.88
N TYR A 205 8.51 -1.94 -16.02
CA TYR A 205 7.14 -2.30 -16.37
C TYR A 205 6.55 -1.38 -17.45
N LYS A 206 6.56 -0.06 -17.23
CA LYS A 206 6.00 0.91 -18.19
C LYS A 206 6.70 0.87 -19.54
N LYS A 207 8.02 0.81 -19.53
CA LYS A 207 8.82 0.71 -20.77
C LYS A 207 8.53 -0.59 -21.53
N THR A 208 8.34 -1.69 -20.81
CA THR A 208 7.96 -2.97 -21.43
C THR A 208 6.56 -2.89 -22.03
N GLN A 209 5.60 -2.28 -21.33
CA GLN A 209 4.25 -2.08 -21.84
C GLN A 209 4.26 -1.23 -23.11
N ASP A 210 5.01 -0.13 -23.14
CA ASP A 210 5.16 0.72 -24.33
C ASP A 210 5.64 -0.08 -25.54
N MET A 211 6.67 -0.92 -25.36
CA MET A 211 7.22 -1.77 -26.43
C MET A 211 6.20 -2.80 -26.94
N VAL A 212 5.43 -3.40 -26.04
CA VAL A 212 4.40 -4.38 -26.39
C VAL A 212 3.24 -3.71 -27.13
N ASP A 213 2.82 -2.53 -26.69
CA ASP A 213 1.75 -1.75 -27.32
C ASP A 213 2.17 -1.35 -28.75
N ASP A 214 3.40 -0.86 -28.94
CA ASP A 214 3.94 -0.48 -30.25
C ASP A 214 4.00 -1.68 -31.21
N GLU A 215 4.48 -2.83 -30.75
CA GLU A 215 4.51 -4.07 -31.55
C GLU A 215 3.10 -4.53 -31.94
N TYR A 216 2.14 -4.41 -31.02
CA TYR A 216 0.75 -4.76 -31.28
C TYR A 216 0.10 -3.85 -32.32
N GLU A 217 0.35 -2.54 -32.28
CA GLU A 217 -0.14 -1.58 -33.29
C GLU A 217 0.43 -1.88 -34.67
N VAL A 218 1.75 -2.09 -34.79
CA VAL A 218 2.40 -2.44 -36.07
C VAL A 218 1.81 -3.73 -36.65
N ARG A 219 1.59 -4.74 -35.81
CA ARG A 219 0.98 -6.01 -36.24
C ARG A 219 -0.48 -5.81 -36.67
N ARG A 220 -1.24 -4.97 -35.97
CA ARG A 220 -2.64 -4.66 -36.30
C ARG A 220 -2.75 -3.97 -37.66
N GLU A 221 -1.93 -2.95 -37.90
CA GLU A 221 -1.89 -2.22 -39.17
C GLU A 221 -1.53 -3.16 -40.34
N SER A 222 -0.55 -4.04 -40.14
CA SER A 222 -0.15 -5.04 -41.14
C SER A 222 -1.29 -6.00 -41.51
N MET A 223 -2.07 -6.47 -40.54
CA MET A 223 -3.24 -7.33 -40.79
C MET A 223 -4.37 -6.59 -41.51
N MET A 224 -4.60 -5.32 -41.18
CA MET A 224 -5.61 -4.50 -41.87
C MET A 224 -5.23 -4.28 -43.34
N ALA A 225 -3.96 -3.99 -43.62
CA ALA A 225 -3.46 -3.80 -44.98
C ALA A 225 -3.67 -5.06 -45.86
N ILE A 226 -3.42 -6.25 -45.31
CA ILE A 226 -3.65 -7.53 -46.01
C ILE A 226 -5.13 -7.72 -46.33
N ASN A 227 -6.02 -7.53 -45.34
CA ASN A 227 -7.47 -7.70 -45.54
C ASN A 227 -8.09 -6.69 -46.52
N THR A 228 -7.48 -5.52 -46.71
CA THR A 228 -7.92 -4.54 -47.71
C THR A 228 -7.38 -4.78 -49.12
N SER A 229 -6.46 -5.74 -49.28
CA SER A 229 -5.78 -6.03 -50.54
C SER A 229 -6.36 -7.21 -51.34
N ASP A 230 -7.37 -7.91 -50.80
CA ASP A 230 -8.14 -8.94 -51.52
C ASP A 230 -9.39 -8.31 -52.18
N PRO A 231 -9.47 -8.25 -53.53
CA PRO A 231 -10.64 -7.77 -54.27
C PRO A 231 -11.81 -8.76 -54.33
#